data_AF-A0A7V2X9H9-F1
#
_entry.id   AF-A0A7V2X9H9-F1
#
_cell.length_a   1.000
_cell.length_b   1.000
_cell.length_c   1.000
_cell.angle_alpha   90.00
_cell.angle_beta   90.00
_cell.angle_gamma   90.00
#
_symmetry.space_group_name_H-M   'P 1'
#
loop_
_entity.id
_entity.type
_entity.pdbx_description
1 polymer ?
#
loop_
_entity_poly.entity_id
_entity_poly.type
_entity_poly.pdbx_seq_one_letter_code
_entity_poly.pdbx_strand_id
1 'polypeptide(L)'
;MGRLPFDSVEELMLVRGVTPELFYGRREKGGEGEEVREEPVGLKDIFSLYAPGEQIDINSASVPVLRVVLGLPLEVCRRILRAREEKGFENFPDLLQRVPELSAFSAEVQKSIVFGGTNPYYTVEAWGKGKGGGGARGIRVVVKVDPREPEGYRIIRWLDRI
;
A
#
# COMPACT_ATOMS: atom_id res chain seq x y z
N MET A 1 23.54 20.97 -1.78
CA MET A 1 22.49 20.59 -2.74
C MET A 1 21.28 20.19 -1.91
N GLY A 2 20.21 20.99 -1.91
CA GLY A 2 19.01 20.67 -1.14
C GLY A 2 18.35 19.42 -1.71
N ARG A 3 18.04 18.42 -0.87
CA ARG A 3 17.24 17.27 -1.29
C ARG A 3 15.80 17.74 -1.50
N LEU A 4 15.35 17.72 -2.74
CA LEU A 4 13.93 17.85 -3.04
C LEU A 4 13.23 16.53 -2.63
N PRO A 5 11.97 16.60 -2.17
CA PRO A 5 11.16 15.40 -1.98
C PRO A 5 10.96 14.68 -3.33
N PHE A 6 10.68 13.38 -3.28
CA PHE A 6 10.38 12.59 -4.47
C PHE A 6 9.03 13.02 -5.07
N ASP A 7 8.98 13.16 -6.41
CA ASP A 7 7.74 13.47 -7.13
C ASP A 7 6.99 12.20 -7.54
N SER A 8 7.69 11.06 -7.54
CA SER A 8 7.19 9.75 -7.94
C SER A 8 7.83 8.62 -7.13
N VAL A 9 7.08 7.52 -6.88
CA VAL A 9 7.66 6.33 -6.21
C VAL A 9 8.72 5.69 -7.13
N GLU A 10 8.56 5.84 -8.44
CA GLU A 10 9.52 5.37 -9.45
C GLU A 10 10.92 6.00 -9.31
N GLU A 11 11.05 7.19 -8.74
CA GLU A 11 12.35 7.81 -8.46
C GLU A 11 13.19 7.04 -7.43
N LEU A 12 12.60 6.10 -6.67
CA LEU A 12 13.38 5.15 -5.87
C LEU A 12 14.40 4.39 -6.72
N MET A 13 14.13 4.14 -8.01
CA MET A 13 15.10 3.53 -8.93
C MET A 13 16.36 4.39 -9.17
N LEU A 14 16.31 5.69 -8.86
CA LEU A 14 17.48 6.59 -8.95
C LEU A 14 18.35 6.55 -7.69
N VAL A 15 17.86 5.95 -6.61
CA VAL A 15 18.62 5.78 -5.38
C VAL A 15 19.67 4.69 -5.59
N ARG A 16 20.92 5.02 -5.31
CA ARG A 16 22.04 4.07 -5.40
C ARG A 16 21.73 2.80 -4.62
N GLY A 17 21.74 1.65 -5.31
CA GLY A 17 21.50 0.33 -4.73
C GLY A 17 20.09 -0.21 -4.93
N VAL A 18 19.14 0.60 -5.41
CA VAL A 18 17.81 0.10 -5.81
C VAL A 18 17.91 -0.49 -7.22
N THR A 19 17.62 -1.79 -7.35
CA THR A 19 17.57 -2.47 -8.65
C THR A 19 16.11 -2.65 -9.11
N PRO A 20 15.87 -2.90 -10.41
CA PRO A 20 14.53 -3.23 -10.90
C PRO A 20 13.89 -4.42 -10.17
N GLU A 21 14.68 -5.43 -9.79
CA GLU A 21 14.19 -6.60 -9.04
C GLU A 21 13.74 -6.23 -7.63
N LEU A 22 14.42 -5.29 -6.97
CA LEU A 22 13.98 -4.77 -5.67
C LEU A 22 12.74 -3.89 -5.83
N PHE A 23 12.74 -3.03 -6.84
CA PHE A 23 11.65 -2.07 -7.05
C PHE A 23 10.34 -2.73 -7.49
N TYR A 24 10.39 -3.60 -8.48
CA TYR A 24 9.23 -4.31 -9.03
C TYR A 24 8.92 -5.63 -8.33
N GLY A 25 9.85 -6.13 -7.50
CA GLY A 25 9.79 -7.46 -6.93
C GLY A 25 10.34 -8.53 -7.88
N ARG A 26 10.91 -9.59 -7.29
CA ARG A 26 11.46 -10.73 -8.05
C ARG A 26 10.41 -11.81 -8.19
N ARG A 27 10.04 -12.16 -9.43
CA ARG A 27 9.28 -13.39 -9.70
C ARG A 27 10.20 -14.58 -9.50
N GLU A 28 9.91 -15.42 -8.51
CA GLU A 28 10.49 -16.75 -8.47
C GLU A 28 9.79 -17.61 -9.52
N LYS A 29 10.58 -18.30 -10.36
CA LYS A 29 10.03 -19.35 -11.21
C LYS A 29 9.63 -20.49 -10.28
N GLY A 30 8.33 -20.69 -10.07
CA GLY A 30 7.82 -21.89 -9.42
C GLY A 30 8.30 -23.12 -10.20
N GLY A 31 8.58 -24.21 -9.49
CA GLY A 31 8.83 -25.51 -10.12
C GLY A 31 7.60 -25.94 -10.94
N GLU A 32 7.78 -26.81 -11.93
CA GLU A 32 6.65 -27.39 -12.67
C GLU A 32 5.64 -28.00 -11.70
N GLY A 33 4.42 -27.44 -11.66
CA GLY A 33 3.34 -27.90 -10.79
C GLY A 33 3.03 -27.04 -9.56
N GLU A 34 3.81 -25.99 -9.28
CA GLU A 34 3.44 -25.03 -8.23
C GLU A 34 2.43 -24.00 -8.75
N GLU A 35 1.26 -23.94 -8.10
CA GLU A 35 0.28 -22.88 -8.30
C GLU A 35 0.97 -21.51 -8.20
N VAL A 36 0.59 -20.60 -9.10
CA VAL A 36 1.13 -19.24 -9.23
C VAL A 36 1.32 -18.63 -7.84
N ARG A 37 2.58 -18.51 -7.40
CA ARG A 37 2.94 -17.82 -6.16
C ARG A 37 2.44 -16.37 -6.25
N GLU A 38 2.03 -15.83 -5.11
CA GLU A 38 1.58 -14.44 -4.91
C GLU A 38 2.39 -13.46 -5.78
N GLU A 39 1.74 -12.43 -6.34
CA GLU A 39 2.46 -11.43 -7.16
C GLU A 39 3.71 -10.93 -6.42
N PRO A 40 4.84 -10.77 -7.13
CA PRO A 40 6.09 -10.38 -6.50
C PRO A 40 5.92 -9.00 -5.84
N VAL A 41 6.20 -8.94 -4.54
CA VAL A 41 6.20 -7.69 -3.77
C VAL A 41 7.51 -6.96 -4.02
N GLY A 42 7.42 -5.70 -4.47
CA GLY A 42 8.55 -4.79 -4.61
C GLY A 42 8.44 -3.57 -3.71
N LEU A 43 9.47 -2.72 -3.73
CA LEU A 43 9.46 -1.44 -2.99
C LEU A 43 8.27 -0.54 -3.40
N LYS A 44 7.86 -0.61 -4.67
CA LYS A 44 6.70 0.14 -5.19
C LYS A 44 5.39 -0.17 -4.46
N ASP A 45 5.28 -1.36 -3.83
CA ASP A 45 4.07 -1.85 -3.17
C ASP A 45 4.07 -1.53 -1.65
N ILE A 46 5.16 -0.95 -1.15
CA ILE A 46 5.39 -0.64 0.28
C ILE A 46 5.43 0.86 0.52
N PHE A 47 6.05 1.64 -0.39
CA PHE A 47 6.26 3.07 -0.23
C PHE A 47 5.15 3.91 -0.87
N SER A 48 4.87 5.07 -0.27
CA SER A 48 3.97 6.09 -0.79
C SER A 48 4.55 7.49 -0.57
N LEU A 49 4.03 8.50 -1.29
CA LEU A 49 4.57 9.88 -1.27
C LEU A 49 3.74 10.84 -0.44
N TYR A 50 2.42 10.63 -0.37
CA TYR A 50 1.47 11.61 0.12
C TYR A 50 0.97 11.26 1.54
N ALA A 51 1.84 10.65 2.35
CA ALA A 51 1.50 10.34 3.73
C ALA A 51 1.54 11.62 4.59
N PRO A 52 0.54 11.86 5.45
CA PRO A 52 0.54 13.03 6.36
C PRO A 52 1.55 12.91 7.50
N GLY A 53 2.12 11.73 7.72
CA GLY A 53 3.12 11.45 8.75
C GLY A 53 3.82 10.11 8.51
N GLU A 54 4.63 9.69 9.48
CA GLU A 54 5.46 8.47 9.39
C GLU A 54 4.72 7.18 9.79
N GLN A 55 3.52 7.30 10.35
CA GLN A 55 2.75 6.18 10.87
C GLN A 55 1.90 5.51 9.78
N ILE A 56 1.68 4.21 9.95
CA ILE A 56 0.93 3.36 9.03
C ILE A 56 -0.54 3.28 9.48
N ASP A 57 -1.48 3.57 8.59
CA ASP A 57 -2.88 3.34 8.89
C ASP A 57 -3.19 1.84 8.84
N ILE A 58 -3.43 1.25 10.02
CA ILE A 58 -3.67 -0.20 10.14
C ILE A 58 -4.98 -0.63 9.47
N ASN A 59 -5.93 0.28 9.27
CA ASN A 59 -7.20 -0.02 8.62
C ASN A 59 -7.08 -0.13 7.09
N SER A 60 -6.00 0.37 6.49
CA SER A 60 -5.79 0.34 5.03
C SER A 60 -4.48 -0.31 4.59
N ALA A 61 -3.52 -0.53 5.51
CA ALA A 61 -2.22 -1.12 5.21
C ALA A 61 -2.34 -2.48 4.48
N SER A 62 -1.53 -2.67 3.44
CA SER A 62 -1.47 -3.94 2.70
C SER A 62 -0.74 -5.02 3.51
N VAL A 63 -0.96 -6.29 3.18
CA VAL A 63 -0.24 -7.42 3.82
C VAL A 63 1.29 -7.25 3.73
N PRO A 64 1.88 -6.87 2.58
CA PRO A 64 3.31 -6.55 2.51
C PRO A 64 3.77 -5.52 3.53
N VAL A 65 3.02 -4.42 3.71
CA VAL A 65 3.36 -3.38 4.69
C VAL A 65 3.31 -3.93 6.11
N LEU A 66 2.25 -4.68 6.46
CA LEU A 66 2.12 -5.30 7.78
C LEU A 66 3.26 -6.29 8.07
N ARG A 67 3.66 -7.08 7.08
CA ARG A 67 4.70 -8.10 7.25
C ARG A 67 6.11 -7.51 7.30
N VAL A 68 6.44 -6.66 6.33
CA VAL A 68 7.81 -6.19 6.11
C VAL A 68 8.12 -5.00 7.00
N VAL A 69 7.19 -4.04 7.12
CA VAL A 69 7.45 -2.79 7.84
C VAL A 69 7.12 -2.93 9.32
N LEU A 70 6.00 -3.58 9.67
CA LEU A 70 5.65 -3.82 11.06
C LEU A 70 6.20 -5.15 11.62
N GLY A 71 6.88 -5.95 10.79
CA GLY A 71 7.50 -7.21 11.23
C GLY A 71 6.50 -8.29 11.67
N LEU A 72 5.25 -8.20 11.23
CA LEU A 72 4.19 -9.08 11.73
C LEU A 72 4.20 -10.45 11.01
N PRO A 73 3.97 -11.56 11.74
CA PRO A 73 3.74 -12.86 11.12
C PRO A 73 2.53 -12.84 10.18
N LEU A 74 2.56 -13.66 9.12
CA LEU A 74 1.48 -13.73 8.13
C LEU A 74 0.11 -14.03 8.76
N GLU A 75 0.07 -14.93 9.74
CA GLU A 75 -1.17 -15.29 10.45
C GLU A 75 -1.76 -14.12 11.25
N VAL A 76 -0.91 -13.28 11.85
CA VAL A 76 -1.35 -12.05 12.52
C VAL A 76 -1.90 -11.06 11.50
N CYS A 77 -1.22 -10.90 10.36
CA CYS A 77 -1.69 -10.04 9.26
C CYS A 77 -3.06 -10.47 8.75
N ARG A 78 -3.28 -11.77 8.50
CA ARG A 78 -4.56 -12.32 8.06
C ARG A 78 -5.69 -12.03 9.06
N ARG A 79 -5.40 -12.12 10.36
CA ARG A 79 -6.36 -11.78 11.42
C ARG A 79 -6.70 -10.30 11.45
N ILE A 80 -5.71 -9.42 11.29
CA ILE A 80 -5.92 -7.97 11.17
C ILE A 80 -6.85 -7.67 9.99
N LEU A 81 -6.58 -8.24 8.81
CA LEU A 81 -7.40 -8.06 7.62
C LEU A 81 -8.85 -8.52 7.84
N ARG A 82 -9.04 -9.74 8.34
CA ARG A 82 -10.37 -10.30 8.60
C ARG A 82 -11.16 -9.46 9.60
N ALA A 83 -10.52 -9.01 10.67
CA ALA A 83 -11.18 -8.16 11.66
C ALA A 83 -11.57 -6.82 11.02
N ARG A 84 -10.66 -6.10 10.37
CA ARG A 84 -10.98 -4.78 9.81
C ARG A 84 -12.02 -4.81 8.68
N GLU A 85 -12.17 -5.93 7.98
CA GLU A 85 -13.26 -6.14 7.00
C GLU A 85 -14.65 -6.09 7.65
N GLU A 86 -14.81 -6.66 8.84
CA GLU A 86 -16.08 -6.58 9.59
C GLU A 86 -16.33 -5.16 10.09
N LYS A 87 -15.29 -4.54 10.66
CA LYS A 87 -15.29 -3.16 11.15
C LYS A 87 -13.85 -2.70 11.35
N GLY A 88 -13.51 -1.53 10.82
CA GLY A 88 -12.21 -0.89 11.09
C GLY A 88 -11.95 -0.73 12.58
N PHE A 89 -10.66 -0.76 12.96
CA PHE A 89 -10.22 -0.56 14.33
C PHE A 89 -10.30 0.92 14.72
N GLU A 90 -10.79 1.20 15.92
CA GLU A 90 -10.94 2.57 16.43
C GLU A 90 -9.71 3.04 17.22
N ASN A 91 -9.03 2.10 17.89
CA ASN A 91 -7.90 2.39 18.76
C ASN A 91 -7.12 1.10 19.08
N PHE A 92 -6.01 1.26 19.81
CA PHE A 92 -5.12 0.15 20.14
C PHE A 92 -5.74 -0.90 21.07
N PRO A 93 -6.51 -0.55 22.13
CA PRO A 93 -7.28 -1.53 22.89
C PRO A 93 -8.25 -2.39 22.04
N ASP A 94 -9.02 -1.77 21.13
CA ASP A 94 -9.92 -2.49 20.21
C ASP A 94 -9.14 -3.46 19.31
N LEU A 95 -8.01 -3.02 18.77
CA LEU A 95 -7.10 -3.87 18.00
C LEU A 95 -6.60 -5.07 18.80
N LEU A 96 -6.11 -4.88 20.03
CA LEU A 96 -5.63 -5.98 20.86
C LEU A 96 -6.74 -6.94 21.29
N GLN A 97 -7.95 -6.42 21.54
CA GLN A 97 -9.10 -7.26 21.89
C GLN A 97 -9.45 -8.22 20.73
N ARG A 98 -9.36 -7.75 19.49
CA ARG A 98 -9.75 -8.50 18.29
C ARG A 98 -8.61 -9.29 17.66
N VAL A 99 -7.36 -8.90 17.94
CA VAL A 99 -6.13 -9.58 17.52
C VAL A 99 -5.19 -9.73 18.73
N PRO A 100 -5.49 -10.62 19.69
CA PRO A 100 -4.71 -10.74 20.93
C PRO A 100 -3.23 -11.11 20.74
N GLU A 101 -2.91 -11.80 19.65
CA GLU A 101 -1.53 -12.23 19.34
C GLU A 101 -0.61 -11.05 19.01
N LEU A 102 -1.17 -9.88 18.70
CA LEU A 102 -0.41 -8.65 18.50
C LEU A 102 0.25 -8.15 19.81
N SER A 103 -0.23 -8.60 20.97
CA SER A 103 0.33 -8.22 22.28
C SER A 103 1.85 -8.46 22.38
N ALA A 104 2.35 -9.52 21.75
CA ALA A 104 3.78 -9.85 21.70
C ALA A 104 4.65 -8.82 20.94
N PHE A 105 4.04 -7.94 20.16
CA PHE A 105 4.71 -6.92 19.32
C PHE A 105 4.25 -5.49 19.67
N SER A 106 3.51 -5.34 20.78
CA SER A 106 2.63 -4.19 21.00
C SER A 106 3.36 -2.86 21.15
N ALA A 107 4.54 -2.81 21.77
CA ALA A 107 5.23 -1.56 22.06
C ALA A 107 5.73 -0.84 20.80
N GLU A 108 6.30 -1.57 19.85
CA GLU A 108 6.82 -1.05 18.59
C GLU A 108 5.67 -0.77 17.61
N VAL A 109 4.70 -1.69 17.53
CA VAL A 109 3.53 -1.55 16.65
C VAL A 109 2.70 -0.33 17.05
N GLN A 110 2.42 -0.14 18.34
CA GLN A 110 1.60 0.98 18.81
C GLN A 110 2.16 2.36 18.40
N LYS A 111 3.49 2.51 18.39
CA LYS A 111 4.14 3.76 17.98
C LYS A 111 4.09 3.98 16.46
N SER A 112 4.04 2.89 15.71
CA SER A 112 4.18 2.90 14.25
C SER A 112 2.86 2.98 13.50
N ILE A 113 1.71 2.91 14.19
CA ILE A 113 0.39 2.86 13.55
C ILE A 113 -0.54 4.01 13.94
N VAL A 114 -1.53 4.25 13.08
CA VAL A 114 -2.70 5.10 13.32
C VAL A 114 -4.00 4.36 12.96
N PHE A 115 -5.12 4.84 13.49
CA PHE A 115 -6.45 4.25 13.35
C PHE A 115 -7.35 5.18 12.54
N GLY A 116 -7.26 5.11 11.21
CA GLY A 116 -7.98 6.05 10.34
C GLY A 116 -7.27 7.39 10.23
N GLY A 117 -6.27 7.45 9.35
CA GLY A 117 -5.66 8.72 8.96
C GLY A 117 -6.56 9.49 8.02
N THR A 118 -6.75 10.79 8.23
CA THR A 118 -7.35 11.68 7.23
C THR A 118 -6.32 11.94 6.12
N ASN A 119 -6.06 10.92 5.29
CA ASN A 119 -5.28 11.10 4.09
C ASN A 119 -6.23 11.48 2.93
N PRO A 120 -6.20 12.72 2.43
CA PRO A 120 -7.06 13.12 1.32
C PRO A 120 -6.58 12.53 -0.03
N TYR A 121 -5.42 11.88 -0.08
CA TYR A 121 -4.86 11.34 -1.31
C TYR A 121 -5.25 9.87 -1.52
N TYR A 122 -5.77 9.59 -2.70
CA TYR A 122 -6.20 8.27 -3.14
C TYR A 122 -5.58 7.93 -4.49
N THR A 123 -5.27 6.65 -4.69
CA THR A 123 -4.91 6.12 -6.01
C THR A 123 -6.12 5.40 -6.59
N VAL A 124 -6.56 5.84 -7.76
CA VAL A 124 -7.64 5.22 -8.53
C VAL A 124 -7.01 4.51 -9.72
N GLU A 125 -7.26 3.21 -9.83
CA GLU A 125 -6.86 2.41 -10.98
C GLU A 125 -8.10 1.94 -11.73
N ALA A 126 -8.09 2.08 -13.05
CA ALA A 126 -9.20 1.65 -13.90
C ALA A 126 -8.67 0.92 -15.13
N TRP A 127 -9.32 -0.19 -15.48
CA TRP A 127 -8.94 -1.04 -16.61
C TRP A 127 -10.08 -1.18 -17.61
N GLY A 128 -9.78 -1.02 -18.90
CA GLY A 128 -10.73 -1.19 -20.00
C GLY A 128 -10.24 -2.20 -21.03
N LYS A 129 -11.17 -2.99 -21.58
CA LYS A 129 -10.92 -3.88 -22.73
C LYS A 129 -11.71 -3.39 -23.93
N GLY A 130 -11.07 -3.32 -25.10
CA GLY A 130 -11.76 -2.99 -26.35
C GLY A 130 -12.72 -4.10 -26.77
N LYS A 131 -13.89 -3.75 -27.32
CA LYS A 131 -14.79 -4.72 -27.95
C LYS A 131 -14.06 -5.38 -29.12
N GLY A 132 -13.91 -6.71 -29.09
CA GLY A 132 -13.22 -7.48 -30.13
C GLY A 132 -11.86 -8.08 -29.73
N GLY A 133 -11.50 -8.08 -28.45
CA GLY A 133 -10.27 -8.73 -27.98
C GLY A 133 -9.00 -7.88 -28.16
N GLY A 134 -9.14 -6.59 -28.46
CA GLY A 134 -8.03 -5.63 -28.42
C GLY A 134 -7.46 -5.51 -27.00
N GLY A 135 -6.15 -5.25 -26.91
CA GLY A 135 -5.39 -5.22 -25.66
C GLY A 135 -6.06 -4.40 -24.55
N ALA A 136 -5.97 -4.91 -23.31
CA ALA A 136 -6.43 -4.18 -22.13
C ALA A 136 -5.57 -2.92 -21.93
N ARG A 137 -6.20 -1.81 -21.53
CA ARG A 137 -5.49 -0.59 -21.14
C ARG A 137 -5.90 -0.22 -19.73
N GLY A 138 -4.90 0.05 -18.88
CA GLY A 138 -5.08 0.57 -17.54
C GLY A 138 -4.70 2.05 -17.46
N ILE A 139 -5.44 2.81 -16.66
CA ILE A 139 -5.04 4.14 -16.21
C ILE A 139 -4.88 4.13 -14.69
N ARG A 140 -3.93 4.92 -14.19
CA ARG A 140 -3.76 5.20 -12.77
C ARG A 140 -3.79 6.70 -12.53
N VAL A 141 -4.58 7.12 -11.56
CA VAL A 141 -4.74 8.53 -11.20
C VAL A 141 -4.54 8.70 -9.70
N VAL A 142 -3.72 9.66 -9.31
CA VAL A 142 -3.65 10.11 -7.91
C VAL A 142 -4.57 11.31 -7.77
N VAL A 143 -5.54 11.20 -6.86
CA VAL A 143 -6.56 12.21 -6.62
C VAL A 143 -6.46 12.68 -5.18
N LYS A 144 -6.52 14.00 -4.96
CA LYS A 144 -6.74 14.60 -3.66
C LYS A 144 -8.22 14.93 -3.51
N VAL A 145 -8.92 14.29 -2.59
CA VAL A 145 -10.30 14.61 -2.23
C VAL A 145 -10.28 15.74 -1.19
N ASP A 146 -10.87 16.87 -1.56
CA ASP A 146 -10.90 18.07 -0.71
C ASP A 146 -12.19 18.84 -1.04
N PRO A 147 -13.16 18.94 -0.10
CA PRO A 147 -14.42 19.63 -0.34
C PRO A 147 -14.28 21.11 -0.72
N ARG A 148 -13.10 21.70 -0.56
CA ARG A 148 -12.80 23.08 -0.96
C ARG A 148 -12.42 23.20 -2.43
N GLU A 149 -12.08 22.10 -3.11
CA GLU A 149 -11.86 22.09 -4.55
C GLU A 149 -13.22 22.19 -5.27
N PRO A 150 -13.31 22.88 -6.44
CA PRO A 150 -14.60 23.09 -7.13
C PRO A 150 -15.37 21.80 -7.46
N GLU A 151 -14.65 20.74 -7.81
CA GLU A 151 -15.20 19.41 -8.12
C GLU A 151 -15.30 18.51 -6.87
N GLY A 152 -14.93 19.01 -5.69
CA GLY A 152 -14.74 18.24 -4.46
C GLY A 152 -13.45 17.38 -4.45
N TYR A 153 -12.68 17.42 -5.53
CA TYR A 153 -11.39 16.75 -5.66
C TYR A 153 -10.48 17.49 -6.66
N ARG A 154 -9.21 17.10 -6.67
CA ARG A 154 -8.19 17.54 -7.64
C ARG A 154 -7.35 16.36 -8.10
N ILE A 155 -7.16 16.23 -9.41
CA ILE A 155 -6.20 15.27 -9.98
C ILE A 155 -4.79 15.81 -9.76
N ILE A 156 -3.96 15.03 -9.08
CA ILE A 156 -2.57 15.36 -8.77
C ILE A 156 -1.64 14.76 -9.82
N ARG A 157 -1.91 13.53 -10.24
CA ARG A 157 -1.11 12.81 -11.24
C ARG A 157 -1.99 11.91 -12.08
N TRP A 158 -1.67 11.81 -13.37
CA TRP A 158 -2.34 10.96 -14.34
C TRP A 158 -1.31 10.10 -15.08
N LEU A 159 -1.57 8.80 -15.20
CA LEU A 159 -0.72 7.82 -15.87
C LEU A 159 -1.55 6.99 -16.86
N ASP A 160 -1.26 7.15 -18.15
CA ASP A 160 -2.07 6.60 -19.25
C ASP A 160 -1.79 5.12 -19.61
N ARG A 161 -0.87 4.47 -18.91
CA ARG A 161 -0.44 3.09 -19.21
C ARG A 161 0.09 2.42 -17.94
N ILE A 162 -0.77 1.69 -17.26
CA ILE A 162 -0.39 0.71 -16.23
C ILE A 162 -0.71 -0.72 -16.68
#